data_AF-A0A0Q6BZJ3-F1
#
_entry.id   AF-A0A0Q6BZJ3-F1
#
_cell.length_a   1.000
_cell.length_b   1.000
_cell.length_c   1.000
_cell.angle_alpha   90.00
_cell.angle_beta   90.00
_cell.angle_gamma   90.00
#
_symmetry.space_group_name_H-M   'P 1'
#
loop_
_entity.id
_entity.type
_entity.pdbx_description
1 polymer ?
#
loop_
_entity_poly.entity_id
_entity_poly.type
_entity_poly.pdbx_seq_one_letter_code
_entity_poly.pdbx_strand_id
1 'polypeptide(L)'
;MADDWQRVIIERWRYQFPKHFSFEFGPGWGPIMDELCRRVDAVLDDDWKDGQSFQWTQCKEKFGSGRFYNSGPDEVERHVDWAEAVTLRTCEQCGQPGIMRRDGWFGVRCDEHAS
;
A
#
# COMPACT_ATOMS: atom_id res chain seq x y z
N MET A 1 -2.97 -17.78 -13.38
CA MET A 1 -2.10 -16.61 -13.56
C MET A 1 -2.47 -15.69 -12.42
N ALA A 2 -1.53 -15.32 -11.54
CA ALA A 2 -1.86 -14.40 -10.45
C ALA A 2 -2.44 -13.13 -11.10
N ASP A 3 -3.66 -12.77 -10.71
CA ASP A 3 -4.31 -11.56 -11.20
C ASP A 3 -3.34 -10.38 -11.01
N ASP A 4 -3.17 -9.58 -12.06
CA ASP A 4 -2.27 -8.42 -12.08
C ASP A 4 -2.85 -7.28 -11.23
N TRP A 5 -2.98 -7.54 -9.93
CA TRP A 5 -3.61 -6.68 -8.94
C TRP A 5 -2.91 -5.32 -8.86
N GLN A 6 -1.59 -5.28 -9.07
CA GLN A 6 -0.81 -4.04 -9.11
C GLN A 6 -1.34 -3.13 -10.22
N ARG A 7 -1.45 -3.69 -11.43
CA ARG A 7 -1.97 -2.95 -12.58
C ARG A 7 -3.40 -2.48 -12.37
N VAL A 8 -4.27 -3.31 -11.78
CA VAL A 8 -5.66 -2.91 -11.49
C VAL A 8 -5.72 -1.69 -10.57
N ILE A 9 -4.91 -1.65 -9.51
CA ILE A 9 -4.86 -0.51 -8.58
C ILE A 9 -4.26 0.72 -9.27
N ILE A 10 -3.15 0.56 -9.99
CA ILE A 10 -2.48 1.66 -10.70
C ILE A 10 -3.39 2.25 -11.78
N GLU A 11 -4.11 1.44 -12.54
CA GLU A 11 -5.04 1.92 -13.57
C GLU A 11 -6.24 2.63 -12.97
N ARG A 12 -6.77 2.15 -11.83
CA ARG A 12 -7.90 2.78 -11.13
C ARG A 12 -7.55 4.15 -10.58
N TRP A 13 -6.38 4.28 -9.94
CA TRP A 13 -5.93 5.50 -9.28
C TRP A 13 -4.80 6.18 -10.07
N ARG A 14 -4.95 6.23 -11.40
CA ARG A 14 -3.87 6.55 -12.34
C ARG A 14 -3.11 7.84 -12.05
N TYR A 15 -3.79 8.89 -11.57
CA TYR A 15 -3.12 10.16 -11.27
C TYR A 15 -2.19 10.06 -10.06
N GLN A 16 -2.47 9.15 -9.13
CA GLN A 16 -1.69 8.99 -7.90
C GLN A 16 -0.35 8.27 -8.13
N PHE A 17 -0.07 7.77 -9.34
CA PHE A 17 1.13 6.98 -9.61
C PHE A 17 1.96 7.56 -10.77
N PRO A 18 3.29 7.52 -10.66
CA PRO A 18 4.18 7.72 -11.80
C PRO A 18 3.91 6.71 -12.91
N LYS A 19 4.27 7.06 -14.15
CA LYS A 19 4.07 6.20 -15.34
C LYS A 19 4.68 4.79 -15.20
N HIS A 20 5.81 4.70 -14.49
CA HIS A 20 6.48 3.44 -14.19
C HIS A 20 6.53 3.30 -12.68
N PHE A 21 5.59 2.53 -12.13
CA PHE A 21 5.48 2.28 -10.70
C PHE A 21 5.19 0.80 -10.45
N SER A 22 5.69 0.27 -9.34
CA SER A 22 5.45 -1.09 -8.88
C SER A 22 5.41 -1.09 -7.36
N PHE A 23 4.57 -1.96 -6.81
CA PHE A 23 4.55 -2.18 -5.36
C PHE A 23 5.61 -3.22 -4.98
N GLU A 24 6.35 -2.93 -3.92
CA GLU A 24 7.36 -3.83 -3.35
C GLU A 24 6.78 -4.56 -2.12
N PHE A 25 5.58 -5.12 -2.28
CA PHE A 25 4.90 -5.96 -1.29
C PHE A 25 3.92 -6.94 -1.97
N GLY A 26 3.50 -7.96 -1.23
CA GLY A 26 2.61 -9.03 -1.70
C GLY A 26 1.12 -8.66 -1.88
N PRO A 27 0.36 -9.49 -2.63
CA PRO A 27 -1.03 -9.21 -3.00
C PRO A 27 -1.99 -9.08 -1.82
N GLY A 28 -1.67 -9.66 -0.67
CA GLY A 28 -2.49 -9.58 0.54
C GLY A 28 -2.65 -8.15 1.07
N TRP A 29 -1.75 -7.24 0.74
CA TRP A 29 -1.88 -5.81 1.08
C TRP A 29 -2.49 -4.97 -0.04
N GLY A 30 -2.80 -5.55 -1.20
CA GLY A 30 -3.48 -4.86 -2.30
C GLY A 30 -4.78 -4.15 -1.88
N PRO A 31 -5.70 -4.80 -1.14
CA PRO A 31 -6.91 -4.14 -0.65
C PRO A 31 -6.65 -2.98 0.31
N ILE A 32 -5.58 -3.03 1.10
CA ILE A 32 -5.17 -1.91 1.97
C ILE A 32 -4.68 -0.74 1.13
N MET A 33 -3.89 -1.00 0.09
CA MET A 33 -3.42 0.02 -0.83
C MET A 33 -4.58 0.67 -1.60
N ASP A 34 -5.53 -0.11 -2.10
CA ASP A 34 -6.71 0.40 -2.81
C ASP A 34 -7.56 1.33 -1.91
N GLU A 35 -7.78 0.92 -0.66
CA GLU A 35 -8.48 1.75 0.33
C GLU A 35 -7.66 2.99 0.74
N LEU A 36 -6.34 2.87 0.82
CA LEU A 36 -5.45 4.02 1.05
C LEU A 36 -5.58 5.04 -0.09
N CYS A 37 -5.50 4.60 -1.36
CA CYS A 37 -5.70 5.47 -2.51
C CYS A 37 -7.06 6.17 -2.48
N ARG A 38 -8.13 5.44 -2.14
CA ARG A 38 -9.49 6.01 -2.00
C ARG A 38 -9.57 7.06 -0.90
N ARG A 39 -8.94 6.82 0.25
CA ARG A 39 -8.91 7.77 1.37
C ARG A 39 -8.16 9.04 1.02
N VAL A 40 -7.02 8.89 0.34
CA VAL A 40 -6.22 10.02 -0.14
C VAL A 40 -6.99 10.81 -1.19
N ASP A 41 -7.63 10.15 -2.16
CA ASP A 41 -8.46 10.82 -3.16
C ASP A 41 -9.58 11.64 -2.52
N ALA A 42 -10.21 11.14 -1.45
CA ALA A 42 -11.30 11.84 -0.78
C ALA A 42 -10.88 13.10 -0.02
N VAL A 43 -9.59 13.30 0.23
CA VAL A 43 -9.09 14.42 1.04
C VAL A 43 -8.26 15.42 0.24
N LEU A 44 -7.72 15.00 -0.90
CA LEU A 44 -7.04 15.90 -1.82
C LEU A 44 -8.03 16.82 -2.54
N ASP A 45 -7.69 18.10 -2.58
CA ASP A 45 -8.32 19.07 -3.49
C ASP A 45 -7.96 18.77 -4.95
N ASP A 46 -8.77 19.27 -5.89
CA ASP A 46 -8.61 19.00 -7.33
C ASP A 46 -7.24 19.42 -7.90
N ASP A 47 -6.64 20.49 -7.35
CA ASP A 47 -5.32 20.98 -7.78
C ASP A 47 -4.20 19.94 -7.54
N TRP A 48 -4.38 19.01 -6.59
CA TRP A 48 -3.44 17.93 -6.33
C TRP A 48 -3.60 16.73 -7.29
N LYS A 49 -4.72 16.64 -8.02
CA LYS A 49 -5.12 15.46 -8.82
C LYS A 49 -4.75 15.56 -10.29
N ASP A 50 -3.85 16.48 -10.64
CA ASP A 50 -3.33 16.72 -12.00
C ASP A 50 -2.40 15.62 -12.54
N GLY A 51 -2.10 14.61 -11.72
CA GLY A 51 -1.19 13.52 -12.04
C GLY A 51 0.30 13.84 -11.87
N GLN A 52 0.64 14.97 -11.26
CA GLN A 52 2.01 15.44 -11.02
C GLN A 52 2.23 15.96 -9.60
N SER A 53 1.25 16.68 -9.05
CA SER A 53 1.31 17.32 -7.74
C SER A 53 1.25 16.29 -6.61
N PHE A 54 0.28 15.38 -6.63
CA PHE A 54 0.26 14.21 -5.77
C PHE A 54 0.69 12.94 -6.52
N GLN A 55 1.72 12.27 -6.02
CA GLN A 55 2.08 10.91 -6.41
C GLN A 55 2.61 10.09 -5.24
N TRP A 56 2.30 8.80 -5.23
CA TRP A 56 3.07 7.81 -4.50
C TRP A 56 4.46 7.68 -5.12
N THR A 57 5.49 7.88 -4.31
CA THR A 57 6.89 7.85 -4.77
C THR A 57 7.55 6.51 -4.49
N GLN A 58 7.11 5.81 -3.44
CA GLN A 58 7.48 4.42 -3.17
C GLN A 58 6.49 3.78 -2.19
N CYS A 59 6.08 2.55 -2.49
CA CYS A 59 5.21 1.76 -1.61
C CYS A 59 5.81 0.36 -1.44
N LYS A 60 6.29 0.04 -0.23
CA LYS A 60 7.08 -1.18 0.03
C LYS A 60 6.81 -1.80 1.40
N GLU A 61 7.15 -3.07 1.53
CA GLU A 61 7.32 -3.72 2.82
C GLU A 61 8.65 -3.30 3.48
N LYS A 62 8.62 -3.06 4.80
CA LYS A 62 9.82 -2.87 5.62
C LYS A 62 9.58 -3.32 7.06
N PHE A 63 10.25 -4.39 7.47
CA PHE A 63 10.24 -4.95 8.83
C PHE A 63 8.83 -5.25 9.37
N GLY A 64 7.95 -5.78 8.53
CA GLY A 64 6.57 -6.15 8.88
C GLY A 64 5.53 -5.06 8.70
N SER A 65 5.89 -3.89 8.19
CA SER A 65 4.96 -2.80 7.93
C SER A 65 5.10 -2.31 6.50
N GLY A 66 4.00 -1.83 5.93
CA GLY A 66 4.05 -0.98 4.75
C GLY A 66 4.76 0.34 5.05
N ARG A 67 5.43 0.89 4.05
CA ARG A 67 5.96 2.26 3.98
C ARG A 67 5.42 2.90 2.71
N PHE A 68 4.71 4.01 2.83
CA PHE A 68 4.01 4.66 1.73
C PHE A 68 4.46 6.12 1.60
N TYR A 69 5.49 6.35 0.79
CA TYR A 69 6.05 7.67 0.55
C TYR A 69 5.27 8.39 -0.54
N ASN A 70 5.02 9.69 -0.34
CA ASN A 70 4.21 10.50 -1.25
C ASN A 70 4.73 11.95 -1.35
N SER A 71 4.24 12.70 -2.33
CA SER A 71 4.53 14.13 -2.54
C SER A 71 3.40 15.07 -2.06
N GLY A 72 2.43 14.53 -1.34
CA GLY A 72 1.20 15.21 -0.96
C GLY A 72 1.31 16.15 0.24
N PRO A 73 0.20 16.82 0.58
CA PRO A 73 0.09 17.64 1.77
C PRO A 73 0.01 16.78 3.05
N ASP A 74 0.33 17.40 4.20
CA ASP A 74 0.37 16.74 5.53
C ASP A 74 -0.90 15.95 5.90
N GLU A 75 -2.06 16.34 5.37
CA GLU A 75 -3.33 15.65 5.62
C GLU A 75 -3.40 14.23 5.06
N VAL A 76 -2.51 13.87 4.13
CA VAL A 76 -2.34 12.50 3.62
C VAL A 76 -1.74 11.58 4.69
N GLU A 77 -0.87 12.12 5.55
CA GLU A 77 -0.06 11.32 6.49
C GLU A 77 -0.91 10.54 7.49
N ARG A 78 -2.05 11.09 7.94
CA ARG A 78 -2.99 10.36 8.82
C ARG A 78 -3.53 9.07 8.16
N HIS A 79 -3.62 9.03 6.84
CA HIS A 79 -4.09 7.87 6.09
C HIS A 79 -2.95 6.88 5.85
N VAL A 80 -1.73 7.38 5.64
CA VAL A 80 -0.52 6.57 5.62
C VAL A 80 -0.34 5.86 6.95
N ASP A 81 -0.39 6.57 8.08
CA ASP A 81 -0.31 6.01 9.44
C ASP A 81 -1.32 4.89 9.67
N TRP A 82 -2.56 5.08 9.20
CA TRP A 82 -3.59 4.04 9.25
C TRP A 82 -3.19 2.80 8.45
N ALA A 83 -2.71 2.96 7.21
CA ALA A 83 -2.31 1.84 6.38
C ALA A 83 -1.12 1.09 6.99
N GLU A 84 -0.10 1.79 7.49
CA GLU A 84 1.02 1.18 8.20
C GLU A 84 0.54 0.35 9.41
N ALA A 85 -0.34 0.93 10.23
CA ALA A 85 -0.89 0.25 11.40
C ALA A 85 -1.72 -0.99 11.07
N VAL A 86 -2.41 -1.00 9.92
CA VAL A 86 -3.18 -2.16 9.44
C VAL A 86 -2.24 -3.24 8.91
N THR A 87 -1.23 -2.88 8.12
CA THR A 87 -0.28 -3.86 7.55
C THR A 87 0.46 -4.68 8.62
N LEU A 88 0.73 -4.08 9.79
CA LEU A 88 1.34 -4.76 10.95
C LEU A 88 0.54 -5.96 11.48
N ARG A 89 -0.72 -6.13 11.04
CA ARG A 89 -1.66 -7.14 11.53
C ARG A 89 -2.27 -7.98 10.40
N THR A 90 -1.81 -7.76 9.17
CA THR A 90 -2.37 -8.38 7.97
C THR A 90 -1.30 -9.19 7.24
N CYS A 91 -1.61 -10.42 6.90
CA CYS A 91 -0.76 -11.28 6.09
C CYS A 91 -0.51 -10.63 4.72
N GLU A 92 0.76 -10.36 4.40
CA GLU A 92 1.15 -9.74 3.11
C GLU A 92 0.82 -10.63 1.89
N GLN A 93 0.67 -11.94 2.10
CA GLN A 93 0.44 -12.88 0.99
C GLN A 93 -1.04 -13.04 0.66
N CYS A 94 -1.92 -13.10 1.66
CA CYS A 94 -3.35 -13.42 1.44
C CYS A 94 -4.34 -12.42 2.07
N GLY A 95 -3.88 -11.43 2.83
CA GLY A 95 -4.73 -10.40 3.43
C GLY A 95 -5.52 -10.84 4.67
N GLN A 96 -5.40 -12.10 5.10
CA GLN A 96 -5.98 -12.57 6.37
C GLN A 96 -5.21 -12.01 7.58
N PRO A 97 -5.79 -12.04 8.80
CA PRO A 97 -5.07 -11.67 10.01
C PRO A 97 -3.72 -12.41 10.12
N GLY A 98 -2.67 -11.66 10.39
CA GLY A 98 -1.31 -12.16 10.48
C GLY A 98 -0.59 -11.62 11.70
N ILE A 99 0.50 -12.28 12.07
CA ILE A 99 1.40 -11.82 13.12
C ILE A 99 2.81 -11.64 12.55
N MET A 100 3.61 -10.83 13.24
CA MET A 100 5.00 -10.66 12.91
C MET A 100 5.75 -11.98 13.06
N ARG A 101 6.28 -12.50 11.94
CA ARG A 101 7.21 -13.63 11.92
C ARG A 101 8.64 -13.11 11.83
N ARG A 102 9.55 -13.73 12.57
CA ARG A 102 10.97 -13.37 12.64
C ARG A 102 11.91 -14.51 12.24
N ASP A 103 11.32 -15.65 11.88
CA ASP A 103 12.04 -16.88 11.56
C ASP A 103 12.35 -16.87 10.06
N GLY A 104 13.33 -16.06 9.63
CA GLY A 104 13.66 -15.87 8.21
C GLY A 104 13.49 -14.42 7.76
N TRP A 105 12.77 -14.18 6.66
CA TRP A 105 12.43 -12.81 6.23
C TRP A 105 11.42 -12.21 7.20
N PHE A 106 11.72 -11.02 7.74
CA PHE A 106 10.80 -10.32 8.64
C PHE A 106 9.54 -9.92 7.87
N GLY A 107 8.39 -10.43 8.28
CA GLY A 107 7.12 -10.14 7.60
C GLY A 107 5.90 -10.53 8.41
N VAL A 108 4.78 -9.86 8.18
CA VAL A 108 3.50 -10.23 8.80
C VAL A 108 2.85 -11.32 7.96
N ARG A 109 2.58 -12.46 8.58
CA ARG A 109 2.04 -13.66 7.93
C ARG A 109 1.03 -14.38 8.81
N CYS A 110 0.00 -14.96 8.20
CA CYS A 110 -0.87 -15.93 8.87
C CYS A 110 -0.15 -17.29 9.01
N ASP A 111 -0.73 -18.24 9.74
CA ASP A 111 -0.11 -19.56 9.95
C ASP A 111 0.12 -20.33 8.64
N GLU A 112 -0.79 -20.20 7.68
CA GLU A 112 -0.67 -20.85 6.36
C GLU A 112 0.52 -20.33 5.54
N HIS A 113 0.91 -19.07 5.76
CA HIS A 113 2.01 -18.42 5.06
C HIS A 113 3.19 -18.12 6.00
N ALA A 114 3.35 -18.89 7.08
CA ALA A 114 4.36 -18.63 8.12
C ALA A 114 5.81 -18.89 7.67
N SER A 115 6.00 -19.55 6.52
CA SER A 115 7.28 -19.87 5.90
C SER A 115 7.86 -18.74 5.06
#